data_AF-A0A966W9C2-F1
#
_entry.id   AF-A0A966W9C2-F1
#
_cell.length_a   1.000
_cell.length_b   1.000
_cell.length_c   1.000
_cell.angle_alpha   90.00
_cell.angle_beta   90.00
_cell.angle_gamma   90.00
#
_symmetry.space_group_name_H-M   'P 1'
#
loop_
_entity.id
_entity.type
_entity.pdbx_description
1 polymer ?
#
loop_
_entity_poly.entity_id
_entity_poly.type
_entity_poly.pdbx_seq_one_letter_code
_entity_poly.pdbx_strand_id
1 'polypeptide(L)'
;MAIRRHRLPRFWLVLTLGLVTAGVGGAYWWEKQLPERLAQAAAAGRLDDCLLYGEQLAALRWLGGRAPQEQGQCRRRKAEELWRQERWGEALRLQQQLVNSGTSTAADQQRLLTWQRQLELRALRRYRDGDLEGALALLGNLNAAQNADGTSLGDSLREDWNRNRYQQQRATQLIPQRRWWEALDALNRIDHPWWKQRTLGLRRQVEQGIASLRDSHEREHDSHGGGLESNVPPERLNQLITEHMARGLDDWQAFSAACRELGGKVVEAGPETSCRR
;
A
#
# COMPACT_ATOMS: atom_id res chain seq x y z
N MET A 1 85.95 -32.78 -4.19
CA MET A 1 84.78 -32.01 -3.72
C MET A 1 83.53 -32.55 -4.40
N ALA A 2 82.69 -33.30 -3.69
CA ALA A 2 81.49 -33.91 -4.26
C ALA A 2 80.31 -32.92 -4.19
N ILE A 3 79.81 -32.51 -5.36
CA ILE A 3 78.61 -31.66 -5.47
C ILE A 3 77.41 -32.50 -4.99
N ARG A 4 76.92 -32.20 -3.77
CA ARG A 4 75.67 -32.73 -3.23
C ARG A 4 74.52 -32.29 -4.15
N ARG A 5 74.04 -33.20 -4.98
CA ARG A 5 72.82 -33.01 -5.77
C ARG A 5 71.61 -32.94 -4.83
N HIS A 6 71.15 -31.72 -4.51
CA HIS A 6 69.92 -31.50 -3.76
C HIS A 6 68.71 -32.03 -4.54
N ARG A 7 68.15 -33.17 -4.12
CA ARG A 7 66.90 -33.76 -4.65
C ARG A 7 65.63 -33.16 -4.02
N LEU A 8 65.77 -32.43 -2.91
CA LEU A 8 64.70 -31.73 -2.19
C LEU A 8 63.84 -30.78 -3.06
N PRO A 9 64.40 -29.90 -3.93
CA PRO A 9 63.58 -28.97 -4.71
C PRO A 9 62.73 -29.68 -5.79
N ARG A 10 63.20 -30.80 -6.34
CA ARG A 10 62.44 -31.59 -7.34
C ARG A 10 61.27 -32.33 -6.71
N PHE A 11 61.47 -32.88 -5.51
CA PHE A 11 60.40 -33.57 -4.79
C PHE A 11 59.30 -32.60 -4.36
N TRP A 12 59.67 -31.42 -3.86
CA TRP A 12 58.72 -30.37 -3.52
C TRP A 12 57.95 -29.86 -4.73
N LEU A 13 58.62 -29.67 -5.87
CA LEU A 13 57.97 -29.30 -7.14
C LEU A 13 56.99 -30.36 -7.64
N VAL A 14 57.34 -31.65 -7.59
CA VAL A 14 56.42 -32.72 -8.01
C VAL A 14 55.24 -32.83 -7.06
N LEU A 15 55.46 -32.65 -5.75
CA LEU A 15 54.40 -32.70 -4.75
C LEU A 15 53.42 -31.53 -4.91
N THR A 16 53.90 -30.30 -5.09
CA THR A 16 53.03 -29.13 -5.29
C THR A 16 52.33 -29.17 -6.64
N LEU A 17 53.04 -29.53 -7.72
CA LEU A 17 52.44 -29.65 -9.05
C LEU A 17 51.41 -30.79 -9.07
N GLY A 18 51.68 -31.92 -8.42
CA GLY A 18 50.75 -33.04 -8.29
C GLY A 18 49.51 -32.69 -7.48
N LEU A 19 49.66 -31.88 -6.42
CA LEU A 19 48.53 -31.45 -5.59
C LEU A 19 47.66 -30.42 -6.33
N VAL A 20 48.28 -29.51 -7.09
CA VAL A 20 47.56 -28.57 -7.96
C VAL A 20 46.83 -29.32 -9.09
N THR A 21 47.47 -30.27 -9.77
CA THR A 21 46.80 -31.02 -10.85
C THR A 21 45.71 -31.94 -10.33
N ALA A 22 45.88 -32.56 -9.16
CA ALA A 22 44.83 -33.33 -8.50
C ALA A 22 43.64 -32.44 -8.09
N GLY A 23 43.91 -31.24 -7.56
CA GLY A 23 42.87 -30.26 -7.23
C GLY A 23 42.10 -29.79 -8.45
N VAL A 24 42.81 -29.44 -9.54
CA VAL A 24 42.20 -29.02 -10.81
C VAL A 24 41.41 -30.16 -11.46
N GLY A 25 41.95 -31.38 -11.45
CA GLY A 25 41.26 -32.56 -11.99
C GLY A 25 40.00 -32.93 -11.20
N GLY A 26 40.05 -32.83 -9.86
CA GLY A 26 38.89 -33.05 -9.00
C GLY A 26 37.79 -32.01 -9.22
N ALA A 27 38.16 -30.72 -9.36
CA ALA A 27 37.22 -29.66 -9.68
C ALA A 27 36.55 -29.87 -11.05
N TYR A 28 37.33 -30.25 -12.07
CA TYR A 28 36.82 -30.52 -13.42
C TYR A 28 35.89 -31.74 -13.47
N TRP A 29 36.21 -32.81 -12.73
CA TRP A 29 35.34 -33.98 -12.64
C TRP A 29 34.02 -33.66 -11.94
N TRP A 30 34.07 -32.88 -10.86
CA TRP A 30 32.87 -32.43 -10.15
C TRP A 30 31.99 -31.51 -11.00
N GLU A 31 32.60 -30.58 -11.74
CA GLU A 31 31.91 -29.70 -12.70
C GLU A 31 31.14 -30.50 -13.75
N LYS A 32 31.75 -31.57 -14.30
CA LYS A 32 31.12 -32.41 -15.32
C LYS A 32 29.90 -33.18 -14.80
N GLN A 33 29.82 -33.44 -13.49
CA GLN A 33 28.71 -34.19 -12.89
C GLN A 33 27.48 -33.32 -12.58
N LEU A 34 27.65 -32.01 -12.34
CA LEU A 34 26.56 -31.11 -11.96
C LEU A 34 25.43 -30.99 -12.99
N PRO A 35 25.69 -30.88 -14.32
CA PRO A 35 24.64 -30.85 -15.33
C PRO A 35 23.74 -32.09 -15.31
N GLU A 36 24.32 -33.27 -15.13
CA GLU A 36 23.55 -34.53 -15.06
C GLU A 36 22.68 -34.58 -13.81
N ARG A 37 23.21 -34.17 -12.66
CA ARG A 37 22.43 -34.08 -11.40
C ARG A 37 21.28 -33.10 -11.51
N LEU A 38 21.50 -31.97 -12.17
CA LEU A 38 20.48 -30.97 -12.44
C LEU A 38 19.38 -31.52 -13.36
N ALA A 39 19.75 -32.16 -14.47
CA ALA A 39 18.79 -32.79 -15.37
C ALA A 39 17.99 -33.90 -14.68
N GLN A 40 18.63 -34.72 -13.84
CA GLN A 40 17.96 -35.74 -13.03
C GLN A 40 17.01 -35.14 -11.99
N ALA A 41 17.42 -34.07 -11.30
CA ALA A 41 16.55 -33.37 -10.34
C ALA A 41 15.34 -32.72 -11.03
N ALA A 42 15.55 -32.11 -12.20
CA ALA A 42 14.48 -31.55 -13.04
C ALA A 42 13.50 -32.64 -13.50
N ALA A 43 14.01 -33.76 -14.00
CA ALA A 43 13.21 -34.91 -14.44
C ALA A 43 12.43 -35.56 -13.27
N ALA A 44 13.05 -35.66 -12.10
CA ALA A 44 12.43 -36.20 -10.88
C ALA A 44 11.47 -35.22 -10.18
N GLY A 45 11.31 -33.99 -10.69
CA GLY A 45 10.47 -32.97 -10.05
C GLY A 45 10.98 -32.46 -8.71
N ARG A 46 12.26 -32.72 -8.37
CA ARG A 46 12.91 -32.20 -7.16
C ARG A 46 13.34 -30.76 -7.41
N LEU A 47 12.36 -29.85 -7.39
CA LEU A 47 12.55 -28.47 -7.82
C LEU A 47 13.55 -27.71 -6.95
N ASP A 48 13.54 -27.93 -5.64
CA ASP A 48 14.47 -27.28 -4.72
C ASP A 48 15.93 -27.73 -4.97
N ASP A 49 16.15 -29.04 -5.15
CA ASP A 49 17.45 -29.59 -5.55
C ASP A 49 17.89 -29.05 -6.92
N CYS A 50 16.95 -28.95 -7.87
CA CYS A 50 17.24 -28.41 -9.19
C CYS A 50 17.68 -26.93 -9.14
N LEU A 51 17.02 -26.13 -8.31
CA LEU A 51 17.41 -24.74 -8.09
C LEU A 51 18.79 -24.64 -7.44
N LEU A 52 19.05 -25.46 -6.41
CA LEU A 52 20.34 -25.52 -5.74
C LEU A 52 21.48 -25.85 -6.71
N TYR A 53 21.35 -26.94 -7.48
CA TYR A 53 22.36 -27.32 -8.47
C TYR A 53 22.50 -26.26 -9.57
N GLY A 54 21.40 -25.60 -9.95
CA GLY A 54 21.41 -24.53 -10.94
C GLY A 54 22.16 -23.29 -10.47
N GLU A 55 22.01 -22.92 -9.19
CA GLU A 55 22.75 -21.81 -8.58
C GLU A 55 24.24 -22.13 -8.45
N GLN A 56 24.60 -23.35 -8.04
CA GLN A 56 25.99 -23.81 -8.01
C GLN A 56 26.64 -23.72 -9.39
N LEU A 57 25.93 -24.16 -10.43
CA LEU A 57 26.43 -24.10 -11.80
C LEU A 57 26.49 -22.66 -12.34
N ALA A 58 25.56 -21.79 -11.93
CA ALA A 58 25.60 -20.37 -12.27
C ALA A 58 26.77 -19.63 -11.59
N ALA A 59 27.19 -20.04 -10.39
CA ALA A 59 28.39 -19.51 -9.73
C ALA A 59 29.68 -19.86 -10.50
N LEU A 60 29.69 -21.01 -11.19
CA LEU A 60 30.81 -21.47 -12.03
C LEU A 60 30.81 -20.86 -13.44
N ARG A 61 29.81 -20.01 -13.76
CA ARG A 61 29.59 -19.46 -15.11
C ARG A 61 30.74 -18.61 -15.67
N TRP A 62 31.61 -18.07 -14.80
CA TRP A 62 32.82 -17.36 -15.20
C TRP A 62 33.79 -18.21 -16.04
N LEU A 63 33.62 -19.54 -16.03
CA LEU A 63 34.38 -20.51 -16.82
C LEU A 63 33.82 -20.73 -18.25
N GLY A 64 32.83 -19.94 -18.70
CA GLY A 64 32.43 -19.87 -20.12
C GLY A 64 31.18 -20.65 -20.52
N GLY A 65 30.45 -21.25 -19.57
CA GLY A 65 29.19 -21.97 -19.85
C GLY A 65 27.97 -21.05 -19.99
N ARG A 66 27.03 -21.37 -20.91
CA ARG A 66 25.67 -20.78 -20.89
C ARG A 66 24.88 -21.36 -19.72
N ALA A 67 23.97 -20.55 -19.14
CA ALA A 67 23.04 -21.06 -18.13
C ALA A 67 22.19 -22.20 -18.73
N PRO A 68 22.05 -23.36 -18.06
CA PRO A 68 21.31 -24.49 -18.61
C PRO A 68 19.83 -24.14 -18.81
N GLN A 69 19.23 -24.54 -19.93
CA GLN A 69 17.79 -24.35 -20.14
C GLN A 69 16.95 -24.99 -19.04
N GLU A 70 17.43 -26.10 -18.48
CA GLU A 70 16.85 -26.81 -17.34
C GLU A 70 16.72 -25.93 -16.09
N GLN A 71 17.65 -24.99 -15.86
CA GLN A 71 17.56 -24.03 -14.76
C GLN A 71 16.34 -23.12 -14.93
N GLY A 72 16.07 -22.69 -16.16
CA GLY A 72 14.89 -21.89 -16.50
C GLY A 72 13.58 -22.66 -16.27
N GLN A 73 13.55 -23.94 -16.65
CA GLN A 73 12.39 -24.82 -16.43
C GLN A 73 12.10 -25.02 -14.94
N CYS A 74 13.14 -25.28 -14.13
CA CYS A 74 12.98 -25.48 -12.69
C CYS A 74 12.46 -24.21 -11.99
N ARG A 75 13.01 -23.03 -12.31
CA ARG A 75 12.50 -21.74 -11.80
C ARG A 75 11.03 -21.53 -12.15
N ARG A 76 10.67 -21.79 -13.40
CA ARG A 76 9.28 -21.64 -13.87
C ARG A 76 8.32 -22.55 -13.09
N ARG A 77 8.65 -23.84 -12.96
CA ARG A 77 7.81 -24.82 -12.25
C ARG A 77 7.69 -24.50 -10.77
N LYS A 78 8.79 -24.12 -10.11
CA LYS A 78 8.75 -23.76 -8.69
C LYS A 78 7.98 -22.47 -8.46
N ALA A 79 8.10 -21.48 -9.35
CA ALA A 79 7.33 -20.25 -9.26
C ALA A 79 5.82 -20.53 -9.40
N GLU A 80 5.42 -21.42 -10.32
CA GLU A 80 4.01 -21.87 -10.43
C GLU A 80 3.53 -22.63 -9.19
N GLU A 81 4.36 -23.46 -8.59
CA GLU A 81 4.06 -24.16 -7.34
C GLU A 81 3.82 -23.16 -6.20
N LEU A 82 4.76 -22.24 -5.98
CA LEU A 82 4.66 -21.19 -4.97
C LEU A 82 3.43 -20.29 -5.20
N TRP A 83 3.12 -19.99 -6.46
CA TRP A 83 1.95 -19.20 -6.82
C TRP A 83 0.64 -19.90 -6.42
N ARG A 84 0.54 -21.22 -6.66
CA ARG A 84 -0.62 -22.04 -6.26
C ARG A 84 -0.73 -22.20 -4.75
N GLN A 85 0.38 -22.18 -4.04
CA GLN A 85 0.44 -22.21 -2.56
C GLN A 85 0.19 -20.84 -1.92
N GLU A 86 -0.18 -19.82 -2.70
CA GLU A 86 -0.38 -18.45 -2.24
C GLU A 86 0.87 -17.78 -1.63
N ARG A 87 2.05 -18.37 -1.87
CA ARG A 87 3.36 -17.79 -1.52
C ARG A 87 3.77 -16.78 -2.58
N TRP A 88 2.92 -15.77 -2.79
CA TRP A 88 2.97 -14.88 -3.95
C TRP A 88 4.28 -14.08 -4.04
N GLY A 89 4.79 -13.55 -2.93
CA GLY A 89 6.06 -12.81 -2.93
C GLY A 89 7.25 -13.66 -3.38
N GLU A 90 7.31 -14.92 -2.93
CA GLU A 90 8.37 -15.85 -3.33
C GLU A 90 8.22 -16.28 -4.79
N ALA A 91 7.00 -16.55 -5.24
CA ALA A 91 6.69 -16.86 -6.64
C ALA A 91 7.12 -15.73 -7.58
N LEU A 92 6.77 -14.48 -7.24
CA LEU A 92 7.14 -13.29 -8.02
C LEU A 92 8.64 -13.07 -8.04
N ARG A 93 9.32 -13.20 -6.90
CA ARG A 93 10.78 -13.10 -6.82
C ARG A 93 11.45 -14.11 -7.74
N LEU A 94 11.00 -15.36 -7.72
CA LEU A 94 11.58 -16.42 -8.56
C LEU A 94 11.29 -16.20 -10.05
N GLN A 95 10.08 -15.74 -10.39
CA GLN A 95 9.72 -15.38 -11.76
C GLN A 95 10.55 -14.20 -12.27
N GLN A 96 10.83 -13.20 -11.43
CA GLN A 96 11.67 -12.06 -11.80
C GLN A 96 13.13 -12.46 -11.99
N GLN A 97 13.67 -13.33 -11.14
CA GLN A 97 14.98 -13.94 -11.34
C GLN A 97 15.04 -14.72 -12.67
N LEU A 98 13.98 -15.44 -13.04
CA LEU A 98 13.89 -16.12 -14.32
C LEU A 98 13.95 -15.14 -15.50
N VAL A 99 13.14 -14.07 -15.47
CA VAL A 99 13.16 -13.01 -16.49
C VAL A 99 14.55 -12.38 -16.65
N ASN A 100 15.29 -12.24 -15.55
CA ASN A 100 16.64 -11.65 -15.56
C ASN A 100 17.76 -12.63 -15.89
N SER A 101 17.48 -13.94 -16.02
CA SER A 101 18.52 -14.98 -16.09
C SER A 101 19.06 -15.33 -17.48
N GLY A 102 18.58 -14.66 -18.53
CA GLY A 102 18.95 -14.94 -19.92
C GLY A 102 18.35 -16.23 -20.50
N THR A 103 17.75 -17.10 -19.67
CA THR A 103 16.97 -18.28 -20.11
C THR A 103 15.46 -18.01 -20.14
N SER A 104 15.05 -16.74 -20.07
CA SER A 104 13.65 -16.32 -20.09
C SER A 104 13.04 -16.39 -21.47
N THR A 105 11.73 -16.62 -21.55
CA THR A 105 10.92 -16.50 -22.76
C THR A 105 9.98 -15.28 -22.66
N ALA A 106 9.39 -14.87 -23.79
CA ALA A 106 8.34 -13.84 -23.78
C ALA A 106 7.14 -14.23 -22.89
N ALA A 107 6.82 -15.53 -22.81
CA ALA A 107 5.77 -16.03 -21.93
C ALA A 107 6.09 -15.82 -20.44
N ASP A 108 7.37 -15.87 -20.06
CA ASP A 108 7.79 -15.63 -18.67
C ASP A 108 7.61 -14.17 -18.26
N GLN A 109 7.91 -13.25 -19.18
CA GLN A 109 7.68 -11.82 -18.97
C GLN A 109 6.19 -11.52 -18.84
N GLN A 110 5.38 -12.05 -19.77
CA GLN A 110 3.93 -11.87 -19.74
C GLN A 110 3.30 -12.44 -18.46
N ARG A 111 3.82 -13.58 -17.99
CA ARG A 111 3.37 -14.20 -16.74
C ARG A 111 3.67 -13.32 -15.53
N LEU A 112 4.88 -12.75 -15.44
CA LEU A 112 5.25 -11.85 -14.36
C LEU A 112 4.26 -10.67 -14.28
N LEU A 113 4.00 -10.01 -15.41
CA LEU A 113 3.05 -8.90 -15.50
C LEU A 113 1.62 -9.32 -15.13
N THR A 114 1.20 -10.51 -15.58
CA THR A 114 -0.13 -11.05 -15.28
C THR A 114 -0.30 -11.31 -13.80
N TRP A 115 0.69 -11.91 -13.14
CA TRP A 115 0.67 -12.17 -11.70
C TRP A 115 0.67 -10.89 -10.88
N GLN A 116 1.49 -9.90 -11.25
CA GLN A 116 1.50 -8.59 -10.61
C GLN A 116 0.11 -7.92 -10.69
N ARG A 117 -0.48 -7.87 -11.89
CA ARG A 117 -1.83 -7.33 -12.10
C ARG A 117 -2.91 -8.09 -11.34
N GLN A 118 -2.79 -9.41 -11.20
CA GLN A 118 -3.73 -10.21 -10.41
C GLN A 118 -3.71 -9.83 -8.93
N LEU A 119 -2.54 -9.56 -8.34
CA LEU A 119 -2.44 -9.10 -6.96
C LEU A 119 -2.99 -7.68 -6.80
N GLU A 120 -2.66 -6.76 -7.71
CA GLU A 120 -3.22 -5.41 -7.68
C GLU A 120 -4.76 -5.42 -7.73
N LEU A 121 -5.36 -6.22 -8.63
CA LEU A 121 -6.81 -6.35 -8.72
C LEU A 121 -7.43 -7.02 -7.49
N ARG A 122 -6.70 -7.91 -6.79
CA ARG A 122 -7.15 -8.48 -5.51
C ARG A 122 -7.07 -7.43 -4.40
N ALA A 123 -6.00 -6.64 -4.35
CA ALA A 123 -5.83 -5.55 -3.40
C ALA A 123 -6.92 -4.48 -3.57
N LEU A 124 -7.20 -4.05 -4.80
CA LEU A 124 -8.26 -3.08 -5.09
C LEU A 124 -9.65 -3.58 -4.70
N ARG A 125 -9.92 -4.89 -4.81
CA ARG A 125 -11.17 -5.48 -4.32
C ARG A 125 -11.27 -5.41 -2.81
N ARG A 126 -10.25 -5.89 -2.09
CA ARG A 126 -10.13 -5.79 -0.63
C ARG A 126 -10.32 -4.35 -0.15
N TYR A 127 -9.66 -3.41 -0.81
CA TYR A 127 -9.78 -1.98 -0.52
C TYR A 127 -11.23 -1.48 -0.64
N ARG A 128 -11.87 -1.73 -1.78
CA ARG A 128 -13.29 -1.36 -2.01
C ARG A 128 -14.23 -1.95 -0.98
N ASP A 129 -13.93 -3.16 -0.50
CA ASP A 129 -14.69 -3.88 0.53
C ASP A 129 -14.43 -3.36 1.95
N GLY A 130 -13.51 -2.39 2.12
CA GLY A 130 -13.16 -1.77 3.40
C GLY A 130 -12.00 -2.43 4.14
N ASP A 131 -11.24 -3.30 3.48
CA ASP A 131 -10.07 -4.00 4.03
C ASP A 131 -8.78 -3.37 3.49
N LEU A 132 -8.42 -2.19 4.03
CA LEU A 132 -7.17 -1.50 3.67
C LEU A 132 -5.95 -2.35 4.01
N GLU A 133 -5.89 -2.92 5.21
CA GLU A 133 -4.74 -3.70 5.67
C GLU A 133 -4.52 -4.94 4.80
N GLY A 134 -5.58 -5.68 4.47
CA GLY A 134 -5.51 -6.81 3.55
C GLY A 134 -5.09 -6.40 2.13
N ALA A 135 -5.53 -5.23 1.65
CA ALA A 135 -5.07 -4.68 0.37
C ALA A 135 -3.57 -4.36 0.39
N LEU A 136 -3.07 -3.71 1.45
CA LEU A 136 -1.66 -3.36 1.60
C LEU A 136 -0.77 -4.60 1.75
N ALA A 137 -1.22 -5.62 2.47
CA ALA A 137 -0.52 -6.90 2.59
C ALA A 137 -0.34 -7.58 1.22
N LEU A 138 -1.37 -7.56 0.38
CA LEU A 138 -1.28 -8.07 -1.00
C LEU A 138 -0.27 -7.28 -1.84
N LEU A 139 -0.31 -5.96 -1.77
CA LEU A 139 0.63 -5.10 -2.51
C LEU A 139 2.07 -5.25 -1.99
N GLY A 140 2.27 -5.53 -0.71
CA GLY A 140 3.58 -5.83 -0.14
C GLY A 140 4.29 -7.01 -0.81
N ASN A 141 3.54 -7.99 -1.33
CA ASN A 141 4.11 -9.12 -2.08
C ASN A 141 4.73 -8.71 -3.42
N LEU A 142 4.34 -7.56 -4.00
CA LEU A 142 4.92 -7.03 -5.24
C LEU A 142 6.33 -6.47 -5.02
N ASN A 143 6.62 -6.00 -3.80
CA ASN A 143 7.85 -5.29 -3.44
C ASN A 143 8.90 -6.18 -2.76
N ALA A 144 8.82 -7.52 -2.83
CA ALA A 144 9.72 -8.42 -2.11
C ALA A 144 11.24 -8.26 -2.40
N ALA A 145 11.63 -7.45 -3.39
CA ALA A 145 13.02 -7.13 -3.73
C ALA A 145 13.40 -5.64 -3.62
N GLN A 146 12.47 -4.73 -3.31
CA GLN A 146 12.73 -3.29 -3.14
C GLN A 146 12.10 -2.83 -1.82
N ASN A 147 12.89 -2.14 -0.99
CA ASN A 147 12.60 -1.77 0.38
C ASN A 147 11.20 -1.17 0.59
N ALA A 148 10.72 -1.28 1.83
CA ALA A 148 9.36 -1.09 2.36
C ALA A 148 8.65 0.25 2.12
N ASP A 149 9.11 1.09 1.18
CA ASP A 149 8.39 2.28 0.73
C ASP A 149 7.47 1.91 -0.43
N GLY A 150 6.21 2.36 -0.30
CA GLY A 150 5.04 1.89 -1.02
C GLY A 150 5.19 1.72 -2.53
N THR A 151 4.49 0.74 -3.08
CA THR A 151 3.97 0.93 -4.44
C THR A 151 3.20 2.24 -4.44
N SER A 152 3.32 3.06 -5.49
CA SER A 152 2.54 4.31 -5.61
C SER A 152 1.05 4.08 -5.35
N LEU A 153 0.55 2.89 -5.70
CA LEU A 153 -0.79 2.43 -5.38
C LEU A 153 -1.03 2.31 -3.87
N GLY A 154 -0.18 1.61 -3.12
CA GLY A 154 -0.36 1.43 -1.68
C GLY A 154 -0.42 2.75 -0.91
N ASP A 155 0.43 3.71 -1.26
CA ASP A 155 0.41 5.04 -0.63
C ASP A 155 -0.86 5.82 -1.02
N SER A 156 -1.26 5.75 -2.28
CA SER A 156 -2.52 6.34 -2.75
C SER A 156 -3.72 5.77 -2.00
N LEU A 157 -3.76 4.46 -1.73
CA LEU A 157 -4.83 3.82 -0.95
C LEU A 157 -4.87 4.32 0.49
N ARG A 158 -3.71 4.48 1.14
CA ARG A 158 -3.63 5.01 2.52
C ARG A 158 -4.11 6.45 2.60
N GLU A 159 -3.69 7.29 1.66
CA GLU A 159 -4.10 8.68 1.60
C GLU A 159 -5.60 8.82 1.40
N ASP A 160 -6.16 8.08 0.43
CA ASP A 160 -7.59 8.03 0.14
C ASP A 160 -8.41 7.59 1.35
N TRP A 161 -7.96 6.53 2.02
CA TRP A 161 -8.60 6.02 3.23
C TRP A 161 -8.59 7.04 4.37
N ASN A 162 -7.45 7.68 4.60
CA ASN A 162 -7.30 8.70 5.64
C ASN A 162 -8.15 9.93 5.36
N ARG A 163 -8.24 10.36 4.09
CA ARG A 163 -9.12 11.47 3.67
C ARG A 163 -10.59 11.15 4.00
N ASN A 164 -11.06 9.97 3.63
CA ASN A 164 -12.44 9.54 3.92
C ASN A 164 -12.71 9.43 5.43
N ARG A 165 -11.79 8.84 6.19
CA ARG A 165 -11.86 8.78 7.66
C ARG A 165 -11.98 10.18 8.27
N TYR A 166 -11.15 11.11 7.84
CA TYR A 166 -11.17 12.49 8.33
C TYR A 166 -12.52 13.17 8.08
N GLN A 167 -13.09 13.03 6.88
CA GLN A 167 -14.41 13.60 6.57
C GLN A 167 -15.52 13.02 7.45
N GLN A 168 -15.49 11.71 7.72
CA GLN A 168 -16.43 11.08 8.64
C GLN A 168 -16.29 11.62 10.07
N GLN A 169 -15.06 11.80 10.55
CA GLN A 169 -14.78 12.36 11.88
C GLN A 169 -15.27 13.81 11.97
N ARG A 170 -14.99 14.64 10.96
CA ARG A 170 -15.46 16.02 10.86
C ARG A 170 -16.99 16.09 10.92
N ALA A 171 -17.70 15.30 10.12
CA ALA A 171 -19.17 15.24 10.15
C ALA A 171 -19.70 14.85 11.54
N THR A 172 -19.07 13.88 12.19
CA THR A 172 -19.46 13.41 13.53
C THR A 172 -19.32 14.51 14.59
N GLN A 173 -18.32 15.39 14.46
CA GLN A 173 -18.11 16.52 15.36
C GLN A 173 -19.09 17.69 15.10
N LEU A 174 -19.48 17.90 13.85
CA LEU A 174 -20.37 18.99 13.42
C LEU A 174 -21.85 18.72 13.77
N ILE A 175 -22.29 17.46 13.71
CA ILE A 175 -23.68 17.05 13.97
C ILE A 175 -24.18 17.51 15.36
N PRO A 176 -23.47 17.25 16.49
CA PRO A 176 -23.92 17.71 17.81
C PRO A 176 -23.98 19.24 17.94
N GLN A 177 -23.17 19.96 17.15
CA GLN A 177 -23.14 21.42 17.12
C GLN A 177 -24.26 22.01 16.26
N ARG A 178 -25.10 21.15 15.64
CA ARG A 178 -26.16 21.52 14.70
C ARG A 178 -25.63 22.27 13.46
N ARG A 179 -24.37 22.06 13.09
CA ARG A 179 -23.74 22.63 11.89
C ARG A 179 -24.07 21.78 10.68
N TRP A 180 -25.33 21.77 10.28
CA TRP A 180 -25.86 20.70 9.42
C TRP A 180 -25.32 20.77 7.99
N TRP A 181 -25.23 21.97 7.42
CA TRP A 181 -24.75 22.15 6.05
C TRP A 181 -23.27 21.80 5.90
N GLU A 182 -22.45 22.12 6.89
CA GLU A 182 -21.03 21.74 6.91
C GLU A 182 -20.83 20.25 7.15
N ALA A 183 -21.67 19.64 8.01
CA ALA A 183 -21.68 18.19 8.17
C ALA A 183 -22.05 17.51 6.85
N LEU A 184 -23.02 18.05 6.10
CA LEU A 184 -23.40 17.55 4.80
C LEU A 184 -22.27 17.69 3.76
N ASP A 185 -21.57 18.84 3.71
CA ASP A 185 -20.38 19.03 2.85
C ASP A 185 -19.30 17.99 3.16
N ALA A 186 -18.96 17.78 4.44
CA ALA A 186 -18.00 16.75 4.84
C ALA A 186 -18.45 15.35 4.36
N LEU A 187 -19.72 14.99 4.57
CA LEU A 187 -20.28 13.71 4.11
C LEU A 187 -20.35 13.58 2.57
N ASN A 188 -20.46 14.68 1.83
CA ASN A 188 -20.44 14.69 0.36
C ASN A 188 -19.03 14.48 -0.22
N ARG A 189 -17.99 14.84 0.54
CA ARG A 189 -16.58 14.62 0.17
C ARG A 189 -16.10 13.20 0.41
N ILE A 190 -16.92 12.35 1.05
CA ILE A 190 -16.66 10.91 1.17
C ILE A 190 -16.99 10.26 -0.18
N ASP A 191 -15.97 9.72 -0.84
CA ASP A 191 -16.07 9.12 -2.18
C ASP A 191 -15.99 7.58 -2.14
N HIS A 192 -15.28 7.02 -1.15
CA HIS A 192 -15.05 5.59 -1.04
C HIS A 192 -16.34 4.79 -0.77
N PRO A 193 -16.65 3.71 -1.52
CA PRO A 193 -17.92 2.98 -1.42
C PRO A 193 -18.24 2.46 -0.01
N TRP A 194 -17.27 1.81 0.64
CA TRP A 194 -17.44 1.30 2.01
C TRP A 194 -17.72 2.42 3.01
N TRP A 195 -17.01 3.56 2.89
CA TRP A 195 -17.21 4.70 3.78
C TRP A 195 -18.58 5.33 3.57
N LYS A 196 -19.01 5.51 2.32
CA LYS A 196 -20.36 5.98 1.99
C LYS A 196 -21.43 5.15 2.67
N GLN A 197 -21.33 3.82 2.60
CA GLN A 197 -22.26 2.91 3.25
C GLN A 197 -22.25 3.07 4.77
N ARG A 198 -21.07 3.16 5.39
CA ARG A 198 -20.91 3.33 6.84
C ARG A 198 -21.44 4.66 7.35
N THR A 199 -21.41 5.71 6.54
CA THR A 199 -21.89 7.05 6.92
C THR A 199 -23.34 7.33 6.55
N LEU A 200 -24.10 6.36 6.01
CA LEU A 200 -25.53 6.55 5.69
C LEU A 200 -26.37 6.96 6.91
N GLY A 201 -26.03 6.47 8.10
CA GLY A 201 -26.70 6.88 9.34
C GLY A 201 -26.51 8.37 9.62
N LEU A 202 -25.26 8.85 9.55
CA LEU A 202 -24.91 10.27 9.74
C LEU A 202 -25.60 11.15 8.69
N ARG A 203 -25.62 10.71 7.43
CA ARG A 203 -26.29 11.43 6.33
C ARG A 203 -27.79 11.62 6.61
N ARG A 204 -28.50 10.56 6.99
CA ARG A 204 -29.92 10.65 7.35
C ARG A 204 -30.16 11.60 8.53
N GLN A 205 -29.29 11.55 9.55
CA GLN A 205 -29.38 12.45 10.70
C GLN A 205 -29.21 13.92 10.30
N VAL A 206 -28.23 14.23 9.44
CA VAL A 206 -27.99 15.58 8.93
C VAL A 206 -29.17 16.06 8.07
N GLU A 207 -29.66 15.23 7.16
CA GLU A 207 -30.79 15.56 6.28
C GLU A 207 -32.08 15.83 7.09
N GLN A 208 -32.33 15.05 8.15
CA GLN A 208 -33.43 15.30 9.09
C GLN A 208 -33.25 16.62 9.86
N GLY A 209 -32.02 16.91 10.31
CA GLY A 209 -31.69 18.17 10.96
C GLY A 209 -31.98 19.38 10.05
N ILE A 210 -31.56 19.31 8.79
CA ILE A 210 -31.83 20.34 7.77
C ILE A 210 -33.33 20.51 7.53
N ALA A 211 -34.07 19.41 7.36
CA ALA A 211 -35.51 19.45 7.17
C ALA A 211 -36.22 20.14 8.35
N SER A 212 -35.84 19.80 9.58
CA SER A 212 -36.43 20.42 10.78
C SER A 212 -36.20 21.94 10.86
N LEU A 213 -35.08 22.44 10.35
CA LEU A 213 -34.81 23.88 10.25
C LEU A 213 -35.73 24.55 9.23
N ARG A 214 -35.91 23.95 8.05
CA ARG A 214 -36.79 24.48 7.00
C ARG A 214 -38.23 24.57 7.50
N ASP A 215 -38.73 23.51 8.13
CA ASP A 215 -40.08 23.47 8.69
C ASP A 215 -40.29 24.51 9.79
N SER A 216 -39.25 24.88 10.54
CA SER A 216 -39.33 25.95 11.55
C SER A 216 -39.38 27.35 10.92
N HIS A 217 -38.61 27.56 9.84
CA HIS A 217 -38.55 28.84 9.14
C HIS A 217 -39.84 29.11 8.34
N GLU A 218 -40.43 28.08 7.73
CA GLU A 218 -41.72 28.18 7.03
C GLU A 218 -42.86 28.50 8.02
N ARG A 219 -42.86 27.89 9.21
CA ARG A 219 -43.84 28.21 10.27
C ARG A 219 -43.69 29.61 10.85
N GLU A 220 -42.48 30.17 10.93
CA GLU A 220 -42.26 31.56 11.36
C GLU A 220 -42.74 32.58 10.29
N HIS A 221 -42.63 32.25 9.00
CA HIS A 221 -43.12 33.12 7.92
C HIS A 221 -44.65 33.27 7.88
N ASP A 222 -45.40 32.29 8.37
CA ASP A 222 -46.86 32.39 8.51
C ASP A 222 -47.29 33.34 9.66
N SER A 223 -46.34 33.87 10.43
CA SER A 223 -46.55 34.86 11.49
C SER A 223 -45.69 36.11 11.25
N HIS A 224 -46.20 37.02 10.43
CA HIS A 224 -45.67 38.36 10.14
C HIS A 224 -44.35 38.45 9.34
N GLY A 225 -44.47 39.03 8.14
CA GLY A 225 -43.35 39.29 7.25
C GLY A 225 -42.28 40.20 7.86
N GLY A 226 -41.06 39.69 7.91
CA GLY A 226 -39.85 40.44 8.21
C GLY A 226 -38.67 39.73 7.55
N GLY A 227 -38.05 40.39 6.57
CA GLY A 227 -36.92 39.86 5.81
C GLY A 227 -35.70 39.49 6.67
N LEU A 228 -34.75 38.83 6.01
CA LEU A 228 -33.48 38.30 6.53
C LEU A 228 -32.51 39.38 7.05
N GLU A 229 -32.87 40.13 8.09
CA GLU A 229 -31.93 40.98 8.83
C GLU A 229 -31.67 40.40 10.23
N SER A 230 -30.39 40.33 10.61
CA SER A 230 -29.98 40.06 11.99
C SER A 230 -30.47 41.22 12.85
N ASN A 231 -31.43 40.98 13.76
CA ASN A 231 -31.94 42.00 14.69
C ASN A 231 -31.00 42.26 15.88
N VAL A 232 -29.79 41.69 15.84
CA VAL A 232 -28.70 41.86 16.82
C VAL A 232 -27.67 42.84 16.27
N PRO A 233 -27.23 43.87 17.03
CA PRO A 233 -26.24 44.85 16.57
C PRO A 233 -24.93 44.18 16.13
N PRO A 234 -24.52 44.27 14.85
CA PRO A 234 -23.41 43.51 14.30
C PRO A 234 -22.05 43.91 14.92
N GLU A 235 -21.86 45.17 15.30
CA GLU A 235 -20.65 45.65 15.96
C GLU A 235 -20.48 45.02 17.34
N ARG A 236 -21.59 44.89 18.09
CA ARG A 236 -21.56 44.29 19.43
C ARG A 236 -21.36 42.78 19.36
N LEU A 237 -21.94 42.13 18.36
CA LEU A 237 -21.73 40.71 18.07
C LEU A 237 -20.25 40.44 17.73
N ASN A 238 -19.66 41.20 16.81
CA ASN A 238 -18.25 41.06 16.44
C ASN A 238 -17.28 41.35 17.60
N GLN A 239 -17.60 42.31 18.46
CA GLN A 239 -16.80 42.61 19.65
C GLN A 239 -16.76 41.39 20.59
N LEU A 240 -17.92 40.82 20.92
CA LEU A 240 -18.01 39.64 21.77
C LEU A 240 -17.34 38.41 21.14
N ILE A 241 -17.48 38.21 19.82
CA ILE A 241 -16.77 37.14 19.10
C ILE A 241 -15.27 37.29 19.30
N THR A 242 -14.72 38.49 19.09
CA THR A 242 -13.29 38.76 19.26
C THR A 242 -12.84 38.49 20.70
N GLU A 243 -13.63 38.90 21.70
CA GLU A 243 -13.35 38.64 23.12
C GLU A 243 -13.41 37.15 23.49
N HIS A 244 -14.30 36.38 22.87
CA HIS A 244 -14.39 34.93 23.04
C HIS A 244 -13.23 34.20 22.35
N MET A 245 -12.86 34.60 21.13
CA MET A 245 -11.68 34.06 20.44
C MET A 245 -10.38 34.35 21.20
N ALA A 246 -10.24 35.56 21.78
CA ALA A 246 -9.10 35.90 22.63
C ALA A 246 -9.00 35.04 23.90
N ARG A 247 -10.11 34.44 24.34
CA ARG A 247 -10.18 33.47 25.45
C ARG A 247 -9.96 32.02 25.01
N GLY A 248 -9.63 31.78 23.74
CA GLY A 248 -9.29 30.47 23.20
C GLY A 248 -10.48 29.65 22.68
N LEU A 249 -11.67 30.26 22.56
CA LEU A 249 -12.79 29.63 21.86
C LEU A 249 -12.55 29.66 20.35
N ASP A 250 -12.92 28.59 19.64
CA ASP A 250 -12.90 28.61 18.18
C ASP A 250 -13.96 29.55 17.60
N ASP A 251 -13.81 29.97 16.35
CA ASP A 251 -14.68 30.95 15.68
C ASP A 251 -16.18 30.63 15.85
N TRP A 252 -16.57 29.36 15.80
CA TRP A 252 -17.96 28.94 15.95
C TRP A 252 -18.43 28.99 17.40
N GLN A 253 -17.62 28.51 18.33
CA GLN A 253 -17.91 28.62 19.76
C GLN A 253 -18.01 30.08 20.18
N ALA A 254 -17.13 30.94 19.69
CA ALA A 254 -17.15 32.37 19.92
C ALA A 254 -18.41 33.02 19.34
N PHE A 255 -18.78 32.72 18.09
CA PHE A 255 -20.02 33.19 17.46
C PHE A 255 -21.27 32.74 18.21
N SER A 256 -21.37 31.44 18.52
CA SER A 256 -22.56 30.89 19.20
C SER A 256 -22.69 31.34 20.65
N ALA A 257 -21.57 31.56 21.36
CA ALA A 257 -21.54 32.14 22.69
C ALA A 257 -21.94 33.63 22.66
N ALA A 258 -21.33 34.41 21.77
CA ALA A 258 -21.65 35.83 21.60
C ALA A 258 -23.12 36.05 21.22
N CYS A 259 -23.66 35.22 20.32
CA CYS A 259 -25.06 35.28 19.93
C CYS A 259 -26.00 35.03 21.12
N ARG A 260 -25.71 34.02 21.93
CA ARG A 260 -26.49 33.68 23.13
C ARG A 260 -26.39 34.75 24.21
N GLU A 261 -25.21 35.31 24.40
CA GLU A 261 -24.94 36.39 25.36
C GLU A 261 -25.70 37.67 25.00
N LEU A 262 -25.90 37.92 23.72
CA LEU A 262 -26.75 39.00 23.22
C LEU A 262 -28.24 38.66 23.26
N GLY A 263 -28.65 37.54 23.86
CA GLY A 263 -30.03 37.09 23.97
C GLY A 263 -30.61 36.53 22.67
N GLY A 264 -29.78 36.32 21.65
CA GLY A 264 -30.17 35.73 20.38
C GLY A 264 -29.99 34.20 20.35
N LYS A 265 -30.51 33.60 19.29
CA LYS A 265 -30.34 32.22 18.88
C LYS A 265 -29.63 32.19 17.54
N VAL A 266 -28.72 31.24 17.39
CA VAL A 266 -28.04 30.98 16.12
C VAL A 266 -29.03 30.31 15.17
N VAL A 267 -29.20 30.88 13.98
CA VAL A 267 -30.08 30.39 12.92
C VAL A 267 -29.25 30.13 11.66
N GLU A 268 -29.34 28.92 11.11
CA GLU A 268 -28.73 28.57 9.82
C GLU A 268 -29.75 28.78 8.68
N ALA A 269 -29.37 29.55 7.66
CA ALA A 269 -30.14 29.78 6.45
C ALA A 269 -29.30 29.38 5.22
N GLY A 270 -29.24 28.08 4.95
CA GLY A 270 -28.36 27.54 3.90
C GLY A 270 -26.88 27.60 4.31
N PRO A 271 -25.94 28.02 3.43
CA PRO A 271 -24.52 28.10 3.77
C PRO A 271 -24.20 29.24 4.76
N GLU A 272 -25.16 30.12 5.05
CA GLU A 272 -24.97 31.28 5.92
C GLU A 272 -25.54 31.02 7.32
N THR A 273 -24.81 31.49 8.33
CA THR A 273 -25.26 31.45 9.73
C THR A 273 -25.48 32.88 10.22
N SER A 274 -26.59 33.13 10.91
CA SER A 274 -26.91 34.44 11.51
C SER A 274 -27.32 34.30 12.98
N CYS A 275 -27.28 35.42 13.72
CA CYS A 275 -27.78 35.51 15.09
C CYS A 275 -29.10 36.28 15.12
N ARG A 276 -30.16 35.73 15.76
CA ARG A 276 -31.49 36.35 15.83
C ARG A 276 -32.11 36.26 17.21
N ARG A 277 -32.65 37.36 17.74
CA ARG A 277 -33.53 37.37 18.92
C ARG A 277 -34.94 36.97 18.57
#